data_AF-A0A7C9AAU6-F1
#
_entry.id   AF-A0A7C9AAU6-F1
#
_cell.length_a   1.000
_cell.length_b   1.000
_cell.length_c   1.000
_cell.angle_alpha   90.00
_cell.angle_beta   90.00
_cell.angle_gamma   90.00
#
_symmetry.space_group_name_H-M   'P 1'
#
loop_
_entity.id
_entity.type
_entity.pdbx_description
1 polymer ?
#
loop_
_entity_poly.entity_id
_entity_poly.type
_entity_poly.pdbx_seq_one_letter_code
_entity_poly.pdbx_strand_id
1 'polypeptide(L)'
;FDPKEKFWTKFPTEGSKLTPPHQSSEFRWKDYCPMVFRHLRELFQVDPADYMMSICGNNALRELSSPGKSGSFFYLTQDDRFMIKTVKKAEVKVLLRMLPGYYQHV
;
A
#
# COMPACT_ATOMS: atom_id res chain seq x y z
N PHE A 1 -10.49 -7.69 14.29
CA PHE A 1 -9.21 -6.95 14.39
C PHE A 1 -9.49 -5.52 14.84
N ASP A 2 -8.51 -4.78 15.36
CA ASP A 2 -8.66 -3.35 15.66
C ASP A 2 -8.46 -2.52 14.36
N PRO A 3 -9.49 -1.85 13.82
CA PRO A 3 -9.36 -1.04 12.61
C PRO A 3 -8.50 0.23 12.80
N LYS A 4 -8.05 0.52 14.03
CA LYS A 4 -7.12 1.62 14.33
C LYS A 4 -5.67 1.19 14.33
N GLU A 5 -5.38 -0.11 14.25
CA GLU A 5 -4.02 -0.64 14.24
C GLU A 5 -3.24 -0.07 13.04
N LYS A 6 -2.09 0.52 13.33
CA LYS A 6 -1.18 1.05 12.32
C LYS A 6 0.25 1.12 12.85
N PHE A 7 1.21 0.87 11.99
CA PHE A 7 2.63 0.86 12.32
C PHE A 7 3.34 1.96 11.56
N TRP A 8 4.23 2.67 12.26
CA TRP A 8 5.09 3.67 11.64
C TRP A 8 6.51 3.15 11.63
N THR A 9 7.10 3.11 10.44
CA THR A 9 8.51 2.77 10.24
C THR A 9 9.24 3.99 9.68
N LYS A 10 10.38 4.35 10.28
CA LYS A 10 11.22 5.43 9.77
C LYS A 10 12.23 4.86 8.77
N PHE A 11 12.43 5.57 7.68
CA PHE A 11 13.40 5.28 6.64
C PHE A 11 14.34 6.48 6.52
N PRO A 12 15.37 6.57 7.38
CA PRO A 12 16.43 7.56 7.24
C PRO A 12 17.32 7.21 6.05
N THR A 13 17.84 8.23 5.35
CA THR A 13 18.68 8.06 4.14
C THR A 13 19.91 7.17 4.40
N GLU A 14 20.53 7.31 5.57
CA GLU A 14 21.68 6.51 6.01
C GLU A 14 21.33 5.09 6.50
N GLY A 15 20.04 4.74 6.55
CA GLY A 15 19.57 3.46 7.05
C GLY A 15 19.54 3.39 8.59
N SER A 16 19.08 2.25 9.09
CA SER A 16 18.96 1.95 10.52
C SER A 16 19.19 0.46 10.76
N LYS A 17 19.09 0.01 12.02
CA LYS A 17 19.09 -1.44 12.34
C LYS A 17 17.94 -2.21 11.67
N LEU A 18 16.87 -1.52 11.26
CA LEU A 18 15.64 -2.14 10.74
C LEU A 18 15.39 -1.83 9.26
N THR A 19 16.05 -0.82 8.70
CA THR A 19 15.80 -0.34 7.34
C THR A 19 17.13 -0.11 6.61
N PRO A 20 17.28 -0.54 5.35
CA PRO A 20 18.51 -0.31 4.61
C PRO A 20 18.71 1.18 4.29
N PRO A 21 19.97 1.62 4.04
CA PRO A 21 20.24 2.92 3.45
C PRO A 21 19.64 3.04 2.04
N HIS A 22 19.29 4.26 1.64
CA HIS A 22 18.66 4.53 0.34
C HIS A 22 19.00 5.94 -0.19
N GLN A 23 18.81 6.16 -1.49
CA GLN A 23 19.09 7.44 -2.15
C GLN A 23 17.96 8.48 -1.99
N SER A 24 16.76 8.06 -1.58
CA SER A 24 15.64 8.97 -1.33
C SER A 24 15.87 9.82 -0.07
N SER A 25 15.19 10.97 -0.01
CA SER A 25 15.08 11.76 1.22
C SER A 25 14.47 10.93 2.35
N GLU A 26 14.78 11.25 3.61
CA GLU A 26 14.17 10.60 4.76
C GLU A 26 12.63 10.64 4.66
N PHE A 27 12.00 9.50 4.93
CA PHE A 27 10.54 9.40 4.99
C PHE A 27 10.06 8.47 6.10
N ARG A 28 8.75 8.47 6.33
CA ARG A 28 8.08 7.53 7.25
C ARG A 28 7.03 6.74 6.49
N TRP A 29 7.13 5.42 6.60
CA TRP A 29 6.12 4.52 6.08
C TRP A 29 5.06 4.27 7.14
N LYS A 30 3.80 4.28 6.72
CA LYS A 30 2.68 3.97 7.60
C LYS A 30 1.89 2.82 7.02
N ASP A 31 1.86 1.72 7.76
CA ASP A 31 1.10 0.54 7.41
C ASP A 31 -0.16 0.47 8.27
N TYR A 32 -1.33 0.26 7.66
CA TYR A 32 -2.61 0.20 8.36
C TYR A 32 -3.11 -1.24 8.36
N CYS A 33 -3.41 -1.78 9.54
CA CYS A 33 -3.99 -3.12 9.69
C CYS A 33 -3.25 -4.20 8.87
N PRO A 34 -1.91 -4.31 8.97
CA PRO A 34 -1.10 -5.15 8.07
C PRO A 34 -1.54 -6.61 8.05
N MET A 35 -1.92 -7.17 9.20
CA MET A 35 -2.38 -8.56 9.29
C MET A 35 -3.75 -8.78 8.63
N VAL A 36 -4.59 -7.75 8.59
CA VAL A 36 -5.88 -7.79 7.91
C VAL A 36 -5.69 -7.80 6.41
N PHE A 37 -4.85 -6.89 5.88
CA PHE A 37 -4.56 -6.86 4.45
C PHE A 37 -3.69 -8.04 3.99
N ARG A 38 -2.90 -8.66 4.89
CA ARG A 38 -2.27 -9.95 4.62
C ARG A 38 -3.34 -11.03 4.43
N HIS A 39 -4.26 -11.19 5.36
CA HIS A 39 -5.28 -12.23 5.25
C HIS A 39 -6.23 -11.99 4.07
N LEU A 40 -6.61 -10.74 3.77
CA LEU A 40 -7.38 -10.41 2.57
C LEU A 40 -6.64 -10.83 1.29
N ARG A 41 -5.33 -10.56 1.20
CA ARG A 41 -4.52 -11.04 0.06
C ARG A 41 -4.53 -12.56 -0.05
N GLU A 42 -4.42 -13.28 1.07
CA GLU A 42 -4.49 -14.74 1.10
C GLU A 42 -5.86 -15.25 0.61
N LEU A 43 -6.98 -14.63 1.03
CA LEU A 43 -8.33 -14.98 0.57
C LEU A 43 -8.52 -14.73 -0.94
N PHE A 44 -7.90 -13.68 -1.48
CA PHE A 44 -7.87 -13.41 -2.91
C PHE A 44 -6.77 -14.15 -3.68
N GLN A 45 -6.11 -15.14 -3.04
CA GLN A 45 -5.07 -15.97 -3.66
C GLN A 45 -3.90 -15.14 -4.23
N VAL A 46 -3.58 -14.02 -3.57
CA VAL A 46 -2.42 -13.20 -3.89
C VAL A 46 -1.23 -13.71 -3.11
N ASP A 47 -0.32 -14.40 -3.80
CA ASP A 47 0.94 -14.86 -3.21
C ASP A 47 1.80 -13.67 -2.73
N PRO A 48 2.38 -13.70 -1.52
CA PRO A 48 3.18 -12.60 -1.01
C PRO A 48 4.44 -12.30 -1.82
N ALA A 49 5.13 -13.32 -2.35
CA ALA A 49 6.35 -13.13 -3.12
C ALA A 49 6.01 -12.50 -4.48
N ASP A 50 4.97 -12.98 -5.14
CA ASP A 50 4.45 -12.39 -6.37
C ASP A 50 4.03 -10.93 -6.18
N TYR A 51 3.30 -10.64 -5.10
CA TYR A 51 2.87 -9.28 -4.77
C TYR A 51 4.07 -8.34 -4.59
N MET A 52 5.08 -8.80 -3.86
CA MET A 52 6.32 -8.04 -3.65
C MET A 52 7.08 -7.81 -4.96
N MET A 53 7.18 -8.82 -5.83
CA MET A 53 7.83 -8.68 -7.13
C MET A 53 7.07 -7.71 -8.05
N SER A 54 5.74 -7.78 -8.04
CA SER A 54 4.89 -6.94 -8.88
C SER A 54 4.97 -5.45 -8.51
N ILE A 55 5.11 -5.14 -7.21
CA ILE A 55 5.07 -3.76 -6.70
C ILE A 55 6.45 -3.16 -6.45
N CYS A 56 7.41 -3.97 -5.99
CA CYS A 56 8.74 -3.50 -5.58
C CYS A 56 9.85 -3.80 -6.60
N GLY A 57 9.54 -4.45 -7.72
CA GLY A 57 10.49 -4.69 -8.79
C GLY A 57 11.03 -3.39 -9.43
N ASN A 58 12.19 -3.48 -10.08
CA ASN A 58 12.74 -2.34 -10.83
C ASN A 58 11.78 -1.93 -11.95
N ASN A 59 11.42 -0.65 -12.01
CA ASN A 59 10.41 -0.11 -12.95
C ASN A 59 9.03 -0.79 -12.84
N ALA A 60 8.68 -1.28 -11.65
CA ALA A 60 7.42 -1.99 -11.39
C ALA A 60 6.17 -1.18 -11.72
N LEU A 61 6.22 0.15 -11.62
CA LEU A 61 5.05 1.01 -11.66
C LEU A 61 5.05 1.90 -12.91
N ARG A 62 3.96 1.85 -13.67
CA ARG A 62 3.64 2.80 -14.73
C ARG A 62 2.65 3.82 -14.20
N GLU A 63 3.01 5.09 -14.25
CA GLU A 63 2.08 6.17 -13.92
C GLU A 63 1.00 6.26 -15.01
N LEU A 64 -0.27 6.23 -14.58
CA LEU A 64 -1.41 6.49 -15.43
C LEU A 64 -1.81 7.95 -15.26
N SER A 65 -1.70 8.73 -16.33
CA SER A 65 -2.23 10.09 -16.34
C SER A 65 -3.75 10.01 -16.12
N SER A 66 -4.22 10.53 -15.00
CA SER A 66 -5.65 10.62 -14.75
C SER A 66 -6.16 12.01 -15.12
N PRO A 67 -6.82 12.21 -16.27
CA PRO A 67 -7.52 13.46 -16.58
C PRO A 67 -8.81 13.64 -15.74
N GLY A 68 -8.99 12.87 -14.66
CA GLY A 68 -10.23 12.79 -13.88
C GLY A 68 -10.40 13.87 -12.81
N LYS A 69 -11.66 14.16 -12.45
CA LYS A 69 -12.07 15.20 -11.48
C LYS A 69 -11.45 15.09 -10.07
N SER A 70 -10.92 13.94 -9.65
CA SER A 70 -10.42 13.74 -8.28
C SER A 70 -9.01 14.29 -8.01
N GLY A 71 -8.19 14.47 -9.05
CA GLY A 71 -6.78 14.86 -8.93
C GLY A 71 -5.91 13.83 -8.21
N SER A 72 -6.32 12.56 -8.16
CA SER A 72 -5.54 11.46 -7.57
C SER A 72 -4.60 10.86 -8.61
N PHE A 73 -3.35 10.59 -8.24
CA PHE A 73 -2.40 9.83 -9.07
C PHE A 73 -2.73 8.34 -9.04
N PHE A 74 -2.54 7.70 -10.17
CA PHE A 74 -2.70 6.26 -10.33
C PHE A 74 -1.43 5.67 -10.90
N TYR A 75 -1.07 4.49 -10.41
CA TYR A 75 0.02 3.69 -10.92
C TYR A 75 -0.50 2.27 -11.16
N LEU A 76 -0.05 1.63 -12.22
CA LEU A 76 -0.37 0.24 -12.56
C LEU A 76 0.91 -0.57 -12.59
N THR A 77 0.89 -1.79 -12.07
CA THR A 77 2.03 -2.69 -12.18
C THR A 77 2.28 -3.08 -13.64
N GLN A 78 3.51 -3.50 -13.95
CA GLN A 78 3.89 -3.90 -15.32
C GLN A 78 3.10 -5.10 -15.83
N ASP A 79 2.70 -5.99 -14.93
CA ASP A 79 1.90 -7.18 -15.22
C ASP A 79 0.39 -6.94 -15.17
N ASP A 80 -0.04 -5.67 -15.07
CA ASP A 80 -1.45 -5.24 -15.00
C ASP A 80 -2.26 -5.84 -13.81
N ARG A 81 -1.59 -6.46 -12.82
CA ARG A 81 -2.26 -7.14 -11.69
C ARG A 81 -2.74 -6.19 -10.61
N PHE A 82 -2.01 -5.10 -10.34
CA PHE A 82 -2.29 -4.23 -9.19
C PHE A 82 -2.28 -2.76 -9.58
N MET A 83 -3.25 -2.02 -9.05
CA MET A 83 -3.34 -0.56 -9.17
C MET A 83 -3.06 0.10 -7.82
N ILE A 84 -2.17 1.08 -7.81
CA ILE A 84 -1.89 1.94 -6.67
C ILE A 84 -2.52 3.30 -6.92
N LYS A 85 -3.29 3.80 -5.96
CA LYS A 85 -4.01 5.07 -6.07
C LYS A 85 -3.68 5.97 -4.89
N THR A 86 -3.41 7.25 -5.15
CA THR A 86 -3.34 8.23 -4.07
C THR A 86 -4.75 8.57 -3.57
N VAL A 87 -4.91 8.57 -2.25
CA VAL A 87 -6.18 8.82 -1.58
C VAL A 87 -6.04 9.93 -0.55
N LYS A 88 -7.06 10.77 -0.43
CA LYS A 88 -7.12 11.83 0.58
C LYS A 88 -7.25 11.20 1.96
N LYS A 89 -6.75 11.89 2.99
CA LYS A 89 -6.87 11.47 4.39
C LYS A 89 -8.31 11.21 4.83
N ALA A 90 -9.29 11.95 4.28
CA ALA A 90 -10.70 11.72 4.53
C ALA A 90 -11.20 10.38 3.97
N GLU A 91 -10.76 10.00 2.77
CA GLU A 91 -11.10 8.72 2.12
C GLU A 91 -10.50 7.53 2.89
N VAL A 92 -9.26 7.66 3.36
CA VAL A 92 -8.63 6.63 4.22
C VAL A 92 -9.47 6.38 5.49
N LYS A 93 -9.99 7.45 6.13
CA LYS A 93 -10.86 7.29 7.31
C LYS A 93 -12.14 6.53 6.98
N VAL A 94 -12.72 6.75 5.80
CA VAL A 94 -13.92 6.04 5.35
C VAL A 94 -13.59 4.57 5.07
N LEU A 95 -12.50 4.30 4.34
CA LEU A 95 -12.03 2.94 4.05
C LEU A 95 -11.82 2.14 5.34
N LEU A 96 -11.11 2.69 6.32
CA LEU A 96 -10.86 2.01 7.60
C LEU A 96 -12.13 1.80 8.43
N ARG A 97 -13.15 2.66 8.31
CA ARG A 97 -14.46 2.45 8.94
C ARG A 97 -15.25 1.32 8.28
N MET A 98 -15.11 1.16 6.97
CA MET A 98 -15.78 0.08 6.22
C MET A 98 -15.05 -1.26 6.32
N LEU A 99 -13.74 -1.24 6.62
CA LEU A 99 -12.88 -2.43 6.60
C LEU A 99 -13.42 -3.62 7.43
N PRO A 100 -13.99 -3.45 8.64
CA PRO A 100 -14.56 -4.58 9.39
C PRO A 100 -15.73 -5.25 8.65
N GLY A 101 -16.64 -4.45 8.08
CA GLY A 101 -17.78 -4.97 7.32
C GLY A 101 -17.34 -5.62 6.01
N TYR A 102 -16.35 -5.06 5.33
CA TYR A 102 -15.76 -5.66 4.13
C TYR A 102 -15.09 -7.00 4.46
N TYR A 103 -14.28 -7.04 5.52
CA TYR A 103 -13.60 -8.26 5.94
C TYR A 103 -14.57 -9.37 6.39
N GLN A 104 -15.74 -9.04 6.91
CA GLN A 104 -16.78 -10.04 7.23
C GLN A 104 -17.52 -10.53 5.98
N HIS A 105 -17.57 -9.71 4.93
CA HIS A 105 -18.26 -10.05 3.69
C HIS A 105 -17.43 -10.99 2.80
N VAL A 106 -16.11 -10.81 2.77
CA VAL A 106 -15.16 -11.71 2.11
C VAL A 106 -15.05 -13.01 2.91
#